data_AF-A0A953PQS8-F1
#
_entry.id   AF-A0A953PQS8-F1
#
_cell.length_a   1.000
_cell.length_b   1.000
_cell.length_c   1.000
_cell.angle_alpha   90.00
_cell.angle_beta   90.00
_cell.angle_gamma   90.00
#
_symmetry.space_group_name_H-M   'P 1'
#
loop_
_entity.id
_entity.type
_entity.pdbx_description
1 polymer ?
#
loop_
_entity_poly.entity_id
_entity_poly.type
_entity_poly.pdbx_seq_one_letter_code
_entity_poly.pdbx_strand_id
1 'polypeptide(L)'
;MTRLFLRRLIDNDVISPHADRHESLAVLCALVVSLAVFVTFFVSTDYLAAFIQLPGPTALHALSDRFLFVSASIAVSALAALMVWDALALEPRDAAILGPLPIPARTITRAKLAAALVFGTVFAFALNAVPSVLYPVFLTLNMRGMNGRGILQLIVGHATSVVMAGLVGFFGVLAARGVLRLMVGERGFRHVSSTVQSSLVVCMVTALLLAPTVRAAVVRDWVAGVMPARWPAVPVLWYLGVNETLAGHIVAETPIVPPPRFSLVAFPRQQDDASRAAYRVLAPRFAALARRAWLSVPVVTFLAIVTFLWNNRRLPDQAAGGRARSRLRASVRRMAEWATDGNPETQAGFFFTWQTLTRSVPHRTIVAIAVAAGSTHLLMALATTGAHRLAISSMPLGLLGINILALASLMAGFRYAVTVPAALASNWTIRLAWLGDERGYLAGVKRAAIVGLVTVPLLVLLPLHVAVFGFAIAVVHSIYGFMLAIAMLDVLFLGYRQFPFACSYVPVENPKLLWPTGLAAVLFVSYGFADVERLALQSATRTVALGAALGAIVLLVKIIDRTTRRERRPVNFDERPALATQRLGLFERMVHPD
;
A
#
# COMPACT_ATOMS: atom_id res chain seq x y z
N MET A 1 2.15 32.59 4.83
CA MET A 1 2.43 31.38 5.64
C MET A 1 1.79 30.11 5.09
N THR A 2 0.48 30.09 4.79
CA THR A 2 -0.19 28.88 4.27
C THR A 2 0.52 28.28 3.04
N ARG A 3 0.92 29.12 2.08
CA ARG A 3 1.68 28.70 0.89
C ARG A 3 3.03 28.02 1.23
N LEU A 4 3.71 28.47 2.30
CA LEU A 4 4.98 27.88 2.75
C LEU A 4 4.76 26.47 3.31
N PHE A 5 3.76 26.29 4.17
CA PHE A 5 3.42 24.98 4.72
C PHE A 5 2.89 24.02 3.66
N LEU A 6 2.08 24.51 2.72
CA LEU A 6 1.58 23.71 1.60
C LEU A 6 2.74 23.22 0.73
N ARG A 7 3.72 24.09 0.46
CA ARG A 7 4.92 23.73 -0.27
C ARG A 7 5.72 22.65 0.45
N ARG A 8 5.90 22.76 1.77
CA ARG A 8 6.59 21.74 2.58
C ARG A 8 5.85 20.39 2.67
N LEU A 9 4.52 20.39 2.51
CA LEU A 9 3.73 19.16 2.42
C LEU A 9 3.94 18.42 1.09
N ILE A 10 4.25 19.16 0.02
CA ILE A 10 4.50 18.63 -1.33
C ILE A 10 5.98 18.23 -1.49
N ASP A 11 6.89 19.09 -1.03
CA ASP A 11 8.35 18.89 -1.05
C ASP A 11 8.75 17.93 0.08
N ASN A 12 8.46 16.63 -0.08
CA ASN A 12 8.91 15.59 0.85
C ASN A 12 10.33 15.13 0.47
N ASP A 13 11.22 14.96 1.45
CA ASP A 13 12.66 14.63 1.28
C ASP A 13 12.95 13.31 0.53
N VAL A 14 11.90 12.57 0.14
CA VAL A 14 11.96 11.28 -0.53
C VAL A 14 12.14 11.40 -2.06
N ILE A 15 11.76 12.53 -2.68
CA ILE A 15 11.63 12.67 -4.16
C ILE A 15 12.87 13.31 -4.83
N SER A 16 14.05 13.17 -4.22
CA SER A 16 15.32 13.82 -4.61
C SER A 16 15.39 15.32 -4.26
N PRO A 17 16.41 15.74 -3.48
CA PRO A 17 16.62 17.15 -3.16
C PRO A 17 17.10 17.99 -4.35
N HIS A 18 17.40 17.38 -5.51
CA HIS A 18 17.96 18.05 -6.69
C HIS A 18 17.07 17.95 -7.94
N ALA A 19 15.93 17.25 -7.87
CA ALA A 19 14.97 17.21 -8.98
C ALA A 19 14.24 18.56 -9.10
N ASP A 20 14.05 19.03 -10.34
CA ASP A 20 13.42 20.32 -10.58
C ASP A 20 11.95 20.28 -10.11
N ARG A 21 11.47 21.37 -9.53
CA ARG A 21 10.22 21.41 -8.75
C ARG A 21 8.98 21.12 -9.59
N HIS A 22 9.03 21.49 -10.85
CA HIS A 22 7.97 21.22 -11.81
C HIS A 22 7.96 19.76 -12.24
N GLU A 23 9.13 19.12 -12.25
CA GLU A 23 9.31 17.73 -12.67
C GLU A 23 8.73 16.78 -11.63
N SER A 24 9.06 16.94 -10.34
CA SER A 24 8.57 16.06 -9.27
C SER A 24 7.05 16.10 -9.11
N LEU A 25 6.45 17.30 -9.16
CA LEU A 25 5.01 17.49 -9.09
C LEU A 25 4.32 16.94 -10.35
N ALA A 26 4.88 17.18 -11.53
CA ALA A 26 4.36 16.62 -12.78
C ALA A 26 4.40 15.09 -12.78
N VAL A 27 5.47 14.47 -12.30
CA VAL A 27 5.59 13.01 -12.19
C VAL A 27 4.57 12.43 -11.22
N LEU A 28 4.38 13.05 -10.04
CA LEU A 28 3.38 12.60 -9.07
C LEU A 28 1.95 12.71 -9.64
N CYS A 29 1.61 13.84 -10.24
CA CYS A 29 0.32 14.04 -10.89
C CYS A 29 0.12 13.06 -12.04
N ALA A 30 1.12 12.88 -12.90
CA ALA A 30 1.06 11.94 -14.02
C ALA A 30 0.89 10.50 -13.53
N LEU A 31 1.52 10.10 -12.43
CA LEU A 31 1.36 8.77 -11.85
C LEU A 31 -0.06 8.56 -11.32
N VAL A 32 -0.58 9.50 -10.52
CA VAL A 32 -1.96 9.43 -9.98
C VAL A 32 -2.99 9.39 -11.10
N VAL A 33 -2.85 10.28 -12.10
CA VAL A 33 -3.73 10.34 -13.27
C VAL A 33 -3.64 9.07 -14.10
N SER A 34 -2.43 8.59 -14.40
CA SER A 34 -2.24 7.37 -15.21
C SER A 34 -2.83 6.14 -14.52
N LEU A 35 -2.63 6.01 -13.21
CA LEU A 35 -3.21 4.92 -12.42
C LEU A 35 -4.74 5.03 -12.40
N ALA A 36 -5.29 6.24 -12.22
CA ALA A 36 -6.73 6.46 -12.24
C ALA A 36 -7.35 6.14 -13.60
N VAL A 37 -6.71 6.52 -14.72
CA VAL A 37 -7.13 6.15 -16.08
C VAL A 37 -7.10 4.64 -16.24
N PHE A 38 -5.99 3.99 -15.90
CA PHE A 38 -5.81 2.54 -16.05
C PHE A 38 -6.85 1.75 -15.27
N VAL A 39 -7.06 2.07 -13.98
CA VAL A 39 -8.05 1.40 -13.14
C VAL A 39 -9.47 1.65 -13.67
N THR A 40 -9.78 2.87 -14.09
CA THR A 40 -11.11 3.19 -14.62
C THR A 40 -11.40 2.43 -15.90
N PHE A 41 -10.43 2.37 -16.81
CA PHE A 41 -10.51 1.59 -18.03
C PHE A 41 -10.69 0.10 -17.74
N PHE A 42 -9.85 -0.46 -16.86
CA PHE A 42 -9.89 -1.88 -16.51
C PHE A 42 -11.21 -2.30 -15.84
N VAL A 43 -11.76 -1.47 -14.95
CA VAL A 43 -13.08 -1.73 -14.34
C VAL A 43 -14.22 -1.60 -15.36
N SER A 44 -14.03 -0.78 -16.40
CA SER A 44 -15.06 -0.52 -17.40
C SER A 44 -15.00 -1.43 -18.63
N THR A 45 -14.11 -2.43 -18.66
CA THR A 45 -13.96 -3.32 -19.83
C THR A 45 -15.26 -4.04 -20.18
N ASP A 46 -16.04 -4.45 -19.18
CA ASP A 46 -17.33 -5.11 -19.39
C ASP A 46 -18.31 -4.18 -20.13
N TYR A 47 -18.25 -2.88 -19.85
CA TYR A 47 -19.08 -1.90 -20.50
C TYR A 47 -18.63 -1.60 -21.93
N LEU A 48 -17.31 -1.53 -22.14
CA LEU A 48 -16.69 -1.28 -23.45
C LEU A 48 -16.87 -2.46 -24.41
N ALA A 49 -16.81 -3.69 -23.90
CA ALA A 49 -16.95 -4.91 -24.70
C ALA A 49 -18.42 -5.27 -24.99
N ALA A 50 -19.38 -4.73 -24.23
CA ALA A 50 -20.79 -5.03 -24.41
C ALA A 50 -21.34 -4.43 -25.71
N PHE A 51 -21.79 -5.29 -26.65
CA PHE A 51 -22.43 -4.83 -27.88
C PHE A 51 -23.79 -4.15 -27.63
N ILE A 52 -24.54 -4.63 -26.64
CA ILE A 52 -25.79 -4.03 -26.16
C ILE A 52 -25.85 -4.18 -24.63
N GLN A 53 -26.20 -3.10 -23.92
CA GLN A 53 -26.35 -3.09 -22.46
C GLN A 53 -27.81 -3.01 -22.04
N LEU A 54 -28.20 -3.89 -21.12
CA LEU A 54 -29.52 -3.89 -20.51
C LEU A 54 -29.53 -3.01 -19.26
N PRO A 55 -30.38 -1.98 -19.18
CA PRO A 55 -30.40 -1.00 -18.08
C PRO A 55 -30.50 -1.60 -16.67
N GLY A 56 -31.35 -2.61 -16.46
CA GLY A 56 -31.59 -3.26 -15.17
C GLY A 56 -30.35 -3.98 -14.63
N PRO A 57 -29.80 -4.98 -15.34
CA PRO A 57 -28.55 -5.64 -14.96
C PRO A 57 -27.40 -4.66 -14.80
N THR A 58 -27.24 -3.69 -15.73
CA THR A 58 -26.20 -2.67 -15.65
C THR A 58 -26.29 -1.84 -14.37
N ALA A 59 -27.50 -1.46 -13.93
CA ALA A 59 -27.69 -0.73 -12.68
C ALA A 59 -27.25 -1.53 -11.44
N LEU A 60 -27.52 -2.84 -11.40
CA LEU A 60 -27.09 -3.71 -10.30
C LEU A 60 -25.59 -3.98 -10.33
N HIS A 61 -24.99 -4.21 -11.51
CA HIS A 61 -23.55 -4.39 -11.67
C HIS A 61 -22.78 -3.13 -11.28
N ALA A 62 -23.27 -1.94 -11.67
CA ALA A 62 -22.66 -0.66 -11.34
C ALA A 62 -22.52 -0.41 -9.83
N LEU A 63 -23.37 -1.01 -8.99
CA LEU A 63 -23.22 -0.90 -7.52
C LEU A 63 -21.87 -1.44 -7.04
N SER A 64 -21.41 -2.56 -7.61
CA SER A 64 -20.12 -3.18 -7.24
C SER A 64 -18.93 -2.38 -7.73
N ASP A 65 -19.04 -1.71 -8.87
CA ASP A 65 -17.98 -0.83 -9.38
C ASP A 65 -17.90 0.46 -8.58
N ARG A 66 -19.05 1.08 -8.29
CA ARG A 66 -19.14 2.28 -7.43
C ARG A 66 -18.59 2.00 -6.03
N PHE A 67 -18.87 0.82 -5.47
CA PHE A 67 -18.26 0.38 -4.21
C PHE A 67 -16.73 0.37 -4.30
N LEU A 68 -16.16 -0.12 -5.40
CA LEU A 68 -14.71 -0.15 -5.60
C LEU A 68 -14.13 1.27 -5.69
N PHE A 69 -14.71 2.16 -6.50
CA PHE A 69 -14.24 3.55 -6.63
C PHE A 69 -14.32 4.32 -5.29
N VAL A 70 -15.41 4.16 -4.55
CA VAL A 70 -15.55 4.78 -3.21
C VAL A 70 -14.50 4.22 -2.25
N SER A 71 -14.31 2.90 -2.22
CA SER A 71 -13.31 2.24 -1.37
C SER A 71 -11.90 2.74 -1.69
N ALA A 72 -11.56 2.82 -2.98
CA ALA A 72 -10.29 3.33 -3.44
C ALA A 72 -10.09 4.80 -3.07
N SER A 73 -11.12 5.64 -3.22
CA SER A 73 -11.03 7.06 -2.84
C SER A 73 -10.75 7.26 -1.34
N ILE A 74 -11.45 6.53 -0.47
CA ILE A 74 -11.20 6.55 0.99
C ILE A 74 -9.78 6.07 1.28
N ALA A 75 -9.40 4.90 0.77
CA ALA A 75 -8.12 4.27 1.11
C ALA A 75 -6.93 5.07 0.60
N VAL A 76 -6.96 5.54 -0.67
CA VAL A 76 -5.86 6.32 -1.25
C VAL A 76 -5.75 7.70 -0.60
N SER A 77 -6.86 8.37 -0.29
CA SER A 77 -6.83 9.65 0.43
C SER A 77 -6.35 9.50 1.88
N ALA A 78 -6.74 8.42 2.55
CA ALA A 78 -6.20 8.08 3.88
C ALA A 78 -4.70 7.77 3.82
N LEU A 79 -4.25 7.00 2.82
CA LEU A 79 -2.83 6.72 2.60
C LEU A 79 -2.04 7.99 2.33
N ALA A 80 -2.55 8.92 1.53
CA ALA A 80 -1.92 10.22 1.31
C ALA A 80 -1.74 10.98 2.64
N ALA A 81 -2.76 11.04 3.49
CA ALA A 81 -2.65 11.63 4.83
C ALA A 81 -1.65 10.89 5.73
N LEU A 82 -1.55 9.57 5.62
CA LEU A 82 -0.58 8.74 6.37
C LEU A 82 0.85 8.91 5.86
N MET A 83 1.06 9.19 4.57
CA MET A 83 2.38 9.50 4.00
C MET A 83 2.90 10.84 4.51
N VAL A 84 2.02 11.85 4.60
CA VAL A 84 2.36 13.16 5.17
C VAL A 84 2.09 13.25 6.67
N TRP A 85 1.90 12.13 7.36
CA TRP A 85 1.47 12.06 8.76
C TRP A 85 2.26 13.04 9.64
N ASP A 86 3.59 12.93 9.67
CA ASP A 86 4.41 13.79 10.53
C ASP A 86 4.40 15.26 10.08
N ALA A 87 4.39 15.51 8.78
CA ALA A 87 4.28 16.84 8.20
C ALA A 87 2.92 17.52 8.45
N LEU A 88 1.86 16.76 8.78
CA LEU A 88 0.57 17.33 9.17
C LEU A 88 0.63 18.03 10.53
N ALA A 89 1.54 17.65 11.44
CA ALA A 89 1.70 18.38 12.70
C ALA A 89 2.59 19.61 12.57
N LEU A 90 2.51 20.48 13.57
CA LEU A 90 3.51 21.52 13.78
C LEU A 90 4.74 20.89 14.42
N GLU A 91 5.86 20.85 13.69
CA GLU A 91 7.08 20.23 14.18
C GLU A 91 7.77 21.12 15.24
N PRO A 92 8.54 20.53 16.17
CA PRO A 92 9.42 21.31 17.05
C PRO A 92 10.39 22.20 16.26
N ARG A 93 10.79 21.78 15.05
CA ARG A 93 11.60 22.58 14.13
C ARG A 93 10.83 23.80 13.61
N ASP A 94 9.56 23.65 13.22
CA ASP A 94 8.72 24.77 12.79
C ASP A 94 8.54 25.78 13.92
N ALA A 95 8.32 25.29 15.14
CA ALA A 95 8.22 26.12 16.34
C ALA A 95 9.53 26.82 16.69
N ALA A 96 10.67 26.16 16.50
CA ALA A 96 11.99 26.75 16.74
C ALA A 96 12.34 27.84 15.73
N ILE A 97 11.95 27.68 14.46
CA ILE A 97 12.22 28.66 13.39
C ILE A 97 11.24 29.84 13.47
N LEU A 98 9.94 29.57 13.63
CA LEU A 98 8.90 30.59 13.55
C LEU A 98 8.54 31.20 14.92
N GLY A 99 8.83 30.49 16.02
CA GLY A 99 8.53 30.95 17.37
C GLY A 99 9.24 32.24 17.81
N PRO A 100 10.51 32.48 17.43
CA PRO A 100 11.21 33.74 17.73
C PRO A 100 10.71 34.96 16.93
N LEU A 101 9.97 34.74 15.83
CA LEU A 101 9.44 35.83 15.00
C LEU A 101 8.25 36.50 15.71
N PRO A 102 7.99 37.81 15.46
CA PRO A 102 6.88 38.55 16.05
C PRO A 102 5.53 38.17 15.40
N ILE A 103 5.23 36.88 15.35
CA ILE A 103 4.06 36.31 14.69
C ILE A 103 3.25 35.54 15.74
N PRO A 104 1.96 35.85 15.94
CA PRO A 104 1.14 35.14 16.90
C PRO A 104 1.09 33.63 16.61
N ALA A 105 1.24 32.80 17.66
CA ALA A 105 1.15 31.34 17.54
C ALA A 105 -0.16 30.88 16.87
N ARG A 106 -1.28 31.60 17.11
CA ARG A 106 -2.57 31.33 16.46
C ARG A 106 -2.50 31.46 14.93
N THR A 107 -1.73 32.42 14.42
CA THR A 107 -1.53 32.62 12.97
C THR A 107 -0.75 31.47 12.37
N ILE A 108 0.29 31.00 13.06
CA ILE A 108 1.09 29.83 12.64
C ILE A 108 0.20 28.58 12.60
N THR A 109 -0.54 28.31 13.68
CA THR A 109 -1.44 27.15 13.78
C THR A 109 -2.56 27.20 12.73
N ARG A 110 -3.22 28.35 12.53
CA ARG A 110 -4.26 28.51 11.50
C ARG A 110 -3.70 28.35 10.09
N ALA A 111 -2.51 28.89 9.82
CA ALA A 111 -1.87 28.72 8.51
C ALA A 111 -1.50 27.26 8.22
N LYS A 112 -1.03 26.51 9.22
CA LYS A 112 -0.74 25.08 9.09
C LYS A 112 -2.01 24.26 8.89
N LEU A 113 -3.07 24.54 9.66
CA LEU A 113 -4.38 23.91 9.49
C LEU A 113 -4.94 24.19 8.09
N ALA A 114 -4.94 25.45 7.65
CA ALA A 114 -5.40 25.82 6.32
C ALA A 114 -4.62 25.09 5.22
N ALA A 115 -3.30 24.95 5.37
CA ALA A 115 -2.48 24.18 4.43
C ALA A 115 -2.88 22.70 4.39
N ALA A 116 -3.11 22.08 5.55
CA ALA A 116 -3.56 20.68 5.63
C ALA A 116 -4.97 20.47 5.04
N LEU A 117 -5.90 21.40 5.30
CA LEU A 117 -7.25 21.35 4.73
C LEU A 117 -7.22 21.52 3.21
N VAL A 118 -6.51 22.53 2.71
CA VAL A 118 -6.35 22.77 1.26
C VAL A 118 -5.68 21.56 0.60
N PHE A 119 -4.61 21.02 1.18
CA PHE A 119 -3.92 19.86 0.64
C PHE A 119 -4.86 18.64 0.54
N GLY A 120 -5.57 18.31 1.63
CA GLY A 120 -6.51 17.18 1.64
C GLY A 120 -7.65 17.35 0.66
N THR A 121 -8.21 18.56 0.54
CA THR A 121 -9.28 18.85 -0.42
C THR A 121 -8.80 18.76 -1.86
N VAL A 122 -7.70 19.44 -2.21
CA VAL A 122 -7.13 19.41 -3.57
C VAL A 122 -6.76 17.98 -3.95
N PHE A 123 -6.16 17.21 -3.03
CA PHE A 123 -5.84 15.81 -3.28
C PHE A 123 -7.10 14.97 -3.57
N ALA A 124 -8.16 15.10 -2.77
CA ALA A 124 -9.41 14.37 -2.99
C ALA A 124 -10.06 14.71 -4.34
N PHE A 125 -10.02 15.96 -4.78
CA PHE A 125 -10.49 16.36 -6.11
C PHE A 125 -9.59 15.80 -7.21
N ALA A 126 -8.27 15.95 -7.09
CA ALA A 126 -7.32 15.49 -8.11
C ALA A 126 -7.35 13.98 -8.32
N LEU A 127 -7.41 13.20 -7.22
CA LEU A 127 -7.51 11.74 -7.25
C LEU A 127 -8.75 11.27 -8.03
N ASN A 128 -9.86 12.00 -7.90
CA ASN A 128 -11.15 11.60 -8.43
C ASN A 128 -11.55 12.30 -9.73
N ALA A 129 -10.77 13.28 -10.22
CA ALA A 129 -11.10 14.06 -11.40
C ALA A 129 -11.34 13.16 -12.64
N VAL A 130 -10.45 12.21 -12.88
CA VAL A 130 -10.53 11.29 -14.03
C VAL A 130 -11.64 10.25 -13.87
N PRO A 131 -11.71 9.47 -12.77
CA PRO A 131 -12.77 8.46 -12.62
C PRO A 131 -14.17 9.08 -12.64
N SER A 132 -14.34 10.29 -12.08
CA SER A 132 -15.62 11.01 -12.05
C SER A 132 -16.24 11.23 -13.43
N VAL A 133 -15.41 11.38 -14.46
CA VAL A 133 -15.85 11.61 -15.84
C VAL A 133 -15.83 10.32 -16.65
N LEU A 134 -14.71 9.61 -16.66
CA LEU A 134 -14.53 8.44 -17.53
C LEU A 134 -15.46 7.29 -17.18
N TYR A 135 -15.66 7.00 -15.89
CA TYR A 135 -16.49 5.85 -15.50
C TYR A 135 -17.96 6.02 -15.94
N PRO A 136 -18.67 7.12 -15.63
CA PRO A 136 -20.04 7.31 -16.11
C PRO A 136 -20.17 7.34 -17.65
N VAL A 137 -19.16 7.85 -18.35
CA VAL A 137 -19.13 7.85 -19.83
C VAL A 137 -19.02 6.42 -20.36
N PHE A 138 -18.09 5.61 -19.83
CA PHE A 138 -17.96 4.22 -20.25
C PHE A 138 -19.17 3.37 -19.86
N LEU A 139 -19.73 3.60 -18.67
CA LEU A 139 -20.95 2.94 -18.19
C LEU A 139 -22.13 3.13 -19.15
N THR A 140 -22.23 4.28 -19.81
CA THR A 140 -23.39 4.66 -20.65
C THR A 140 -23.12 4.54 -22.14
N LEU A 141 -21.90 4.20 -22.55
CA LEU A 141 -21.45 4.19 -23.94
C LEU A 141 -22.37 3.37 -24.87
N ASN A 142 -22.85 2.22 -24.38
CA ASN A 142 -23.70 1.30 -25.13
C ASN A 142 -25.18 1.35 -24.71
N MET A 143 -25.58 2.37 -23.94
CA MET A 143 -26.96 2.65 -23.53
C MET A 143 -27.60 3.71 -24.43
N ARG A 144 -28.08 3.30 -25.62
CA ARG A 144 -28.62 4.23 -26.64
C ARG A 144 -29.79 5.14 -26.19
N GLY A 145 -30.52 4.74 -25.15
CA GLY A 145 -31.60 5.56 -24.58
C GLY A 145 -31.13 6.65 -23.61
N MET A 146 -29.82 6.75 -23.33
CA MET A 146 -29.25 7.69 -22.38
C MET A 146 -29.07 9.07 -23.02
N ASN A 147 -29.66 10.09 -22.41
CA ASN A 147 -29.52 11.48 -22.85
C ASN A 147 -28.27 12.14 -22.24
N GLY A 148 -27.70 13.14 -22.91
CA GLY A 148 -26.52 13.88 -22.42
C GLY A 148 -26.71 14.51 -21.03
N ARG A 149 -27.91 14.98 -20.69
CA ARG A 149 -28.25 15.46 -19.34
C ARG A 149 -28.15 14.34 -18.29
N GLY A 150 -28.56 13.12 -18.64
CA GLY A 150 -28.43 11.95 -17.76
C GLY A 150 -26.96 11.61 -17.50
N ILE A 151 -26.12 11.67 -18.52
CA ILE A 151 -24.66 11.49 -18.37
C ILE A 151 -24.07 12.54 -17.43
N LEU A 152 -24.43 13.82 -17.60
CA LEU A 152 -23.97 14.89 -16.72
C LEU A 152 -24.42 14.66 -15.26
N GLN A 153 -25.65 14.23 -15.05
CA GLN A 153 -26.16 13.91 -13.72
C GLN A 153 -25.41 12.72 -13.08
N LEU A 154 -25.05 11.71 -13.86
CA LEU A 154 -24.22 10.60 -13.41
C LEU A 154 -22.80 11.04 -13.06
N ILE A 155 -22.21 11.94 -13.85
CA ILE A 155 -20.90 12.55 -13.56
C ILE A 155 -20.96 13.31 -12.23
N VAL A 156 -21.96 14.17 -12.03
CA VAL A 156 -22.10 14.95 -10.80
C VAL A 156 -22.34 14.05 -9.58
N GLY A 157 -23.22 13.05 -9.71
CA GLY A 157 -23.50 12.09 -8.64
C GLY A 157 -22.28 11.26 -8.26
N HIS A 158 -21.56 10.76 -9.25
CA HIS A 158 -20.33 10.00 -9.03
C HIS A 158 -19.24 10.88 -8.42
N ALA A 159 -18.96 12.05 -9.00
CA ALA A 159 -17.95 12.99 -8.52
C ALA A 159 -18.19 13.39 -7.05
N THR A 160 -19.43 13.76 -6.71
CA THR A 160 -19.79 14.15 -5.35
C THR A 160 -19.54 13.00 -4.38
N SER A 161 -20.00 11.80 -4.73
CA SER A 161 -19.82 10.60 -3.91
C SER A 161 -18.33 10.29 -3.65
N VAL A 162 -17.50 10.19 -4.69
CA VAL A 162 -16.10 9.79 -4.52
C VAL A 162 -15.24 10.90 -3.90
N VAL A 163 -15.53 12.17 -4.15
CA VAL A 163 -14.83 13.29 -3.50
C VAL A 163 -15.18 13.36 -2.02
N MET A 164 -16.46 13.23 -1.64
CA MET A 164 -16.86 13.15 -0.22
C MET A 164 -16.17 11.98 0.49
N ALA A 165 -16.09 10.83 -0.16
CA ALA A 165 -15.41 9.65 0.35
C ALA A 165 -13.91 9.92 0.59
N GLY A 166 -13.24 10.56 -0.38
CA GLY A 166 -11.83 10.94 -0.27
C GLY A 166 -11.56 11.94 0.85
N LEU A 167 -12.43 12.95 1.00
CA LEU A 167 -12.36 13.93 2.10
C LEU A 167 -12.45 13.25 3.47
N VAL A 168 -13.35 12.28 3.64
CA VAL A 168 -13.44 11.52 4.89
C VAL A 168 -12.25 10.60 5.10
N GLY A 169 -11.68 10.01 4.04
CA GLY A 169 -10.42 9.29 4.14
C GLY A 169 -9.30 10.16 4.70
N PHE A 170 -9.07 11.33 4.09
CA PHE A 170 -7.99 12.23 4.49
C PHE A 170 -8.23 12.87 5.87
N PHE A 171 -9.38 13.53 6.06
CA PHE A 171 -9.70 14.20 7.33
C PHE A 171 -9.97 13.21 8.45
N GLY A 172 -10.37 11.97 8.14
CA GLY A 172 -10.48 10.89 9.11
C GLY A 172 -9.14 10.55 9.74
N VAL A 173 -8.07 10.47 8.94
CA VAL A 173 -6.70 10.27 9.45
C VAL A 173 -6.22 11.47 10.26
N LEU A 174 -6.50 12.70 9.80
CA LEU A 174 -6.15 13.92 10.53
C LEU A 174 -6.87 14.00 11.89
N ALA A 175 -8.16 13.68 11.92
CA ALA A 175 -8.96 13.60 13.14
C ALA A 175 -8.46 12.48 14.06
N ALA A 176 -8.22 11.28 13.55
CA ALA A 176 -7.72 10.14 14.31
C ALA A 176 -6.36 10.45 14.97
N ARG A 177 -5.46 11.12 14.24
CA ARG A 177 -4.20 11.65 14.79
C ARG A 177 -4.45 12.59 15.97
N GLY A 178 -5.36 13.54 15.77
CA GLY A 178 -5.70 14.55 16.77
C GLY A 178 -6.29 13.93 18.03
N VAL A 179 -7.24 13.01 17.88
CA VAL A 179 -7.85 12.24 18.98
C VAL A 179 -6.82 11.38 19.69
N LEU A 180 -5.95 10.68 18.95
CA LEU A 180 -4.88 9.85 19.55
C LEU A 180 -3.95 10.70 20.44
N ARG A 181 -3.57 11.89 19.98
CA ARG A 181 -2.73 12.81 20.78
C ARG A 181 -3.44 13.30 22.05
N LEU A 182 -4.76 13.51 21.99
CA LEU A 182 -5.56 13.86 23.16
C LEU A 182 -5.65 12.71 24.17
N MET A 183 -5.86 11.48 23.70
CA MET A 183 -6.05 10.31 24.57
C MET A 183 -4.77 9.88 25.28
N VAL A 184 -3.63 9.84 24.57
CA VAL A 184 -2.37 9.31 25.12
C VAL A 184 -1.44 10.43 25.64
N GLY A 185 -1.80 11.69 25.40
CA GLY A 185 -0.99 12.86 25.73
C GLY A 185 0.32 12.95 24.94
N GLU A 186 1.08 14.03 25.14
CA GLU A 186 2.27 14.34 24.34
C GLU A 186 3.38 13.28 24.46
N ARG A 187 3.60 12.77 25.68
CA ARG A 187 4.67 11.79 25.94
C ARG A 187 4.32 10.42 25.35
N GLY A 188 3.08 9.99 25.47
CA GLY A 188 2.61 8.72 24.94
C GLY A 188 2.47 8.73 23.42
N PHE A 189 2.01 9.85 22.84
CA PHE A 189 1.92 10.02 21.39
C PHE A 189 3.27 9.78 20.70
N ARG A 190 4.39 10.25 21.27
CA ARG A 190 5.74 9.98 20.71
C ARG A 190 6.11 8.50 20.64
N HIS A 191 5.54 7.65 21.49
CA HIS A 191 5.82 6.22 21.51
C HIS A 191 4.86 5.42 20.62
N VAL A 192 3.59 5.83 20.57
CA VAL A 192 2.50 5.06 19.93
C VAL A 192 2.21 5.53 18.50
N SER A 193 2.52 6.78 18.16
CA SER A 193 2.21 7.39 16.85
C SER A 193 2.78 6.58 15.68
N SER A 194 4.03 6.13 15.79
CA SER A 194 4.66 5.33 14.75
C SER A 194 3.96 3.97 14.56
N THR A 195 3.67 3.26 15.64
CA THR A 195 2.95 1.99 15.57
C THR A 195 1.56 2.18 14.97
N VAL A 196 0.80 3.19 15.42
CA VAL A 196 -0.55 3.46 14.90
C VAL A 196 -0.51 3.84 13.42
N GLN A 197 0.40 4.73 13.01
CA GLN A 197 0.56 5.10 11.60
C GLN A 197 0.88 3.87 10.74
N SER A 198 1.83 3.02 11.17
CA SER A 198 2.18 1.80 10.43
C SER A 198 1.01 0.82 10.35
N SER A 199 0.29 0.61 11.45
CA SER A 199 -0.92 -0.24 11.45
C SER A 199 -2.01 0.31 10.54
N LEU A 200 -2.26 1.62 10.54
CA LEU A 200 -3.22 2.25 9.64
C LEU A 200 -2.79 2.11 8.17
N VAL A 201 -1.49 2.24 7.85
CA VAL A 201 -0.99 1.99 6.50
C VAL A 201 -1.27 0.54 6.09
N VAL A 202 -0.94 -0.44 6.95
CA VAL A 202 -1.26 -1.85 6.67
C VAL A 202 -2.75 -2.03 6.40
N CYS A 203 -3.61 -1.55 7.30
CA CYS A 203 -5.06 -1.67 7.15
C CYS A 203 -5.59 -1.04 5.85
N MET A 204 -5.13 0.17 5.49
CA MET A 204 -5.60 0.87 4.29
C MET A 204 -5.10 0.21 3.01
N VAL A 205 -3.83 -0.21 2.95
CA VAL A 205 -3.30 -0.93 1.78
C VAL A 205 -3.98 -2.29 1.63
N THR A 206 -4.14 -3.05 2.71
CA THR A 206 -4.84 -4.34 2.67
C THR A 206 -6.30 -4.17 2.24
N ALA A 207 -7.01 -3.15 2.75
CA ALA A 207 -8.37 -2.84 2.31
C ALA A 207 -8.43 -2.48 0.82
N LEU A 208 -7.47 -1.70 0.32
CA LEU A 208 -7.37 -1.35 -1.10
C LEU A 208 -7.11 -2.57 -1.99
N LEU A 209 -6.20 -3.46 -1.58
CA LEU A 209 -5.86 -4.67 -2.33
C LEU A 209 -7.00 -5.72 -2.31
N LEU A 210 -7.78 -5.79 -1.22
CA LEU A 210 -8.93 -6.69 -1.13
C LEU A 210 -10.18 -6.14 -1.85
N ALA A 211 -10.28 -4.82 -2.06
CA ALA A 211 -11.48 -4.19 -2.61
C ALA A 211 -11.99 -4.81 -3.92
N PRO A 212 -11.15 -5.12 -4.93
CA PRO A 212 -11.60 -5.75 -6.18
C PRO A 212 -12.22 -7.13 -5.96
N THR A 213 -11.70 -7.91 -5.01
CA THR A 213 -12.15 -9.28 -4.71
C THR A 213 -13.44 -9.29 -3.91
N VAL A 214 -13.58 -8.37 -2.93
CA VAL A 214 -14.73 -8.38 -2.01
C VAL A 214 -15.93 -7.57 -2.51
N ARG A 215 -15.75 -6.63 -3.47
CA ARG A 215 -16.81 -5.70 -3.92
C ARG A 215 -18.14 -6.38 -4.26
N ALA A 216 -18.09 -7.47 -5.04
CA ALA A 216 -19.29 -8.16 -5.52
C ALA A 216 -19.98 -8.93 -4.38
N ALA A 217 -19.19 -9.56 -3.49
CA ALA A 217 -19.72 -10.25 -2.33
C ALA A 217 -20.38 -9.29 -1.35
N VAL A 218 -19.70 -8.18 -1.02
CA VAL A 218 -20.21 -7.16 -0.11
C VAL A 218 -21.52 -6.56 -0.61
N VAL A 219 -21.58 -6.18 -1.89
CA VAL A 219 -22.79 -5.62 -2.48
C VAL A 219 -23.91 -6.66 -2.53
N ARG A 220 -23.63 -7.90 -2.96
CA ARG A 220 -24.62 -8.98 -3.01
C ARG A 220 -25.24 -9.25 -1.65
N ASP A 221 -24.43 -9.42 -0.61
CA ASP A 221 -24.91 -9.73 0.73
C ASP A 221 -25.65 -8.53 1.36
N TRP A 222 -25.27 -7.30 1.00
CA TRP A 222 -26.00 -6.10 1.39
C TRP A 222 -27.37 -6.02 0.71
N VAL A 223 -27.45 -6.30 -0.60
CA VAL A 223 -28.70 -6.38 -1.35
C VAL A 223 -29.61 -7.44 -0.72
N ALA A 224 -29.05 -8.62 -0.40
CA ALA A 224 -29.76 -9.72 0.25
C ALA A 224 -30.20 -9.43 1.70
N GLY A 225 -29.68 -8.36 2.33
CA GLY A 225 -29.98 -8.04 3.73
C GLY A 225 -29.30 -8.97 4.74
N VAL A 226 -28.31 -9.76 4.30
CA VAL A 226 -27.59 -10.76 5.12
C VAL A 226 -26.29 -10.16 5.69
N MET A 227 -25.90 -8.96 5.25
CA MET A 227 -24.68 -8.28 5.70
C MET A 227 -24.70 -7.98 7.21
N PRO A 228 -23.82 -8.60 8.02
CA PRO A 228 -23.57 -8.12 9.38
C PRO A 228 -22.93 -6.73 9.32
N ALA A 229 -23.18 -5.87 10.31
CA ALA A 229 -22.57 -4.54 10.43
C ALA A 229 -21.06 -4.64 10.70
N ARG A 230 -20.27 -5.05 9.70
CA ARG A 230 -18.82 -5.21 9.80
C ARG A 230 -18.12 -4.00 9.16
N TRP A 231 -17.31 -3.31 9.95
CA TRP A 231 -16.35 -2.30 9.51
C TRP A 231 -15.25 -3.01 8.69
N PRO A 232 -14.84 -2.52 7.49
CA PRO A 232 -15.04 -1.19 6.90
C PRO A 232 -16.07 -1.08 5.76
N ALA A 233 -16.90 -2.10 5.49
CA ALA A 233 -17.87 -2.05 4.38
C ALA A 233 -18.94 -0.96 4.56
N VAL A 234 -19.29 -0.63 5.81
CA VAL A 234 -20.39 0.27 6.14
C VAL A 234 -20.17 1.72 5.69
N PRO A 235 -19.02 2.38 5.95
CA PRO A 235 -18.75 3.72 5.41
C PRO A 235 -18.77 3.79 3.87
N VAL A 236 -18.27 2.78 3.17
CA VAL A 236 -18.26 2.74 1.70
C VAL A 236 -19.69 2.78 1.16
N LEU A 237 -20.59 1.99 1.75
CA LEU A 237 -22.00 1.96 1.35
C LEU A 237 -22.71 3.32 1.55
N TRP A 238 -22.28 4.16 2.49
CA TRP A 238 -22.88 5.50 2.69
C TRP A 238 -22.72 6.37 1.44
N TYR A 239 -21.50 6.43 0.89
CA TYR A 239 -21.23 7.24 -0.30
C TYR A 239 -21.79 6.60 -1.57
N LEU A 240 -21.92 5.27 -1.62
CA LEU A 240 -22.70 4.61 -2.66
C LEU A 240 -24.14 5.12 -2.68
N GLY A 241 -24.77 5.27 -1.51
CA GLY A 241 -26.10 5.90 -1.39
C GLY A 241 -26.15 7.33 -1.95
N VAL A 242 -25.12 8.15 -1.70
CA VAL A 242 -25.02 9.52 -2.30
C VAL A 242 -24.99 9.46 -3.82
N ASN A 243 -24.25 8.51 -4.39
CA ASN A 243 -24.17 8.34 -5.83
C ASN A 243 -25.55 8.01 -6.42
N GLU A 244 -26.22 6.98 -5.90
CA GLU A 244 -27.53 6.56 -6.44
C GLU A 244 -28.61 7.63 -6.28
N THR A 245 -28.61 8.34 -5.15
CA THR A 245 -29.61 9.39 -4.87
C THR A 245 -29.42 10.62 -5.76
N LEU A 246 -28.18 11.05 -6.01
CA LEU A 246 -27.90 12.17 -6.92
C LEU A 246 -28.05 11.79 -8.39
N ALA A 247 -27.66 10.56 -8.75
CA ALA A 247 -27.85 10.01 -10.09
C ALA A 247 -29.34 9.84 -10.46
N GLY A 248 -30.26 9.86 -9.49
CA GLY A 248 -31.70 9.79 -9.72
C GLY A 248 -32.15 8.47 -10.35
N HIS A 249 -31.46 7.36 -10.07
CA HIS A 249 -31.78 6.02 -10.58
C HIS A 249 -31.83 5.89 -12.13
N ILE A 250 -31.31 6.88 -12.86
CA ILE A 250 -31.46 7.02 -14.32
C ILE A 250 -30.94 5.80 -15.08
N VAL A 251 -29.88 5.15 -14.60
CA VAL A 251 -29.34 3.93 -15.23
C VAL A 251 -30.39 2.83 -15.30
N ALA A 252 -31.16 2.59 -14.24
CA ALA A 252 -32.20 1.55 -14.22
C ALA A 252 -33.45 1.95 -15.02
N GLU A 253 -33.72 3.25 -15.13
CA GLU A 253 -34.94 3.79 -15.75
C GLU A 253 -34.78 4.10 -17.25
N THR A 254 -33.55 4.03 -17.77
CA THR A 254 -33.26 4.32 -19.18
C THR A 254 -34.08 3.42 -20.12
N PRO A 255 -34.71 3.97 -21.17
CA PRO A 255 -35.45 3.16 -22.14
C PRO A 255 -34.50 2.31 -22.99
N ILE A 256 -34.93 1.10 -23.33
CA ILE A 256 -34.19 0.23 -24.26
C ILE A 256 -34.43 0.73 -25.68
N VAL A 257 -33.37 1.20 -26.35
CA VAL A 257 -33.41 1.58 -27.77
C VAL A 257 -32.63 0.52 -28.56
N PRO A 258 -33.32 -0.41 -29.24
CA PRO A 258 -32.66 -1.49 -29.97
C PRO A 258 -31.92 -0.95 -31.21
N PRO A 259 -30.82 -1.58 -31.63
CA PRO A 259 -30.20 -1.27 -32.91
C PRO A 259 -31.18 -1.54 -34.07
N PRO A 260 -31.06 -0.82 -35.21
CA PRO A 260 -32.01 -0.92 -36.33
C PRO A 260 -32.23 -2.34 -36.89
N ARG A 261 -31.27 -3.25 -36.69
CA ARG A 261 -31.31 -4.64 -37.19
C ARG A 261 -31.86 -5.66 -36.18
N PHE A 262 -32.28 -5.23 -34.99
CA PHE A 262 -32.72 -6.12 -33.91
C PHE A 262 -34.15 -5.78 -33.47
N SER A 263 -35.03 -6.78 -33.39
CA SER A 263 -36.39 -6.59 -32.90
C SER A 263 -36.43 -6.60 -31.38
N LEU A 264 -37.38 -5.87 -30.80
CA LEU A 264 -37.60 -5.82 -29.34
C LEU A 264 -37.97 -7.17 -28.71
N VAL A 265 -38.48 -8.11 -29.52
CA VAL A 265 -38.88 -9.47 -29.10
C VAL A 265 -37.65 -10.34 -28.82
N ALA A 266 -36.49 -10.04 -29.43
CA ALA A 266 -35.24 -10.78 -29.22
C ALA A 266 -34.48 -10.39 -27.93
N PHE A 267 -34.97 -9.39 -27.18
CA PHE A 267 -34.32 -8.95 -25.94
C PHE A 267 -34.87 -9.70 -24.73
N PRO A 268 -34.03 -10.04 -23.74
CA PRO A 268 -34.45 -10.68 -22.50
C PRO A 268 -35.15 -9.66 -21.58
N ARG A 269 -36.26 -9.08 -22.04
CA ARG A 269 -37.06 -8.06 -21.34
C ARG A 269 -37.46 -8.51 -19.94
N GLN A 270 -37.86 -9.78 -19.81
CA GLN A 270 -38.21 -10.36 -18.51
C GLN A 270 -37.05 -10.27 -17.50
N GLN A 271 -35.81 -10.49 -17.93
CA GLN A 271 -34.62 -10.37 -17.07
C GLN A 271 -34.33 -8.91 -16.72
N ASP A 272 -34.48 -7.99 -17.68
CA ASP A 272 -34.30 -6.55 -17.47
C ASP A 272 -35.33 -6.01 -16.46
N ASP A 273 -36.60 -6.33 -16.66
CA ASP A 273 -37.72 -5.91 -15.80
C ASP A 273 -37.56 -6.47 -14.37
N ALA A 274 -37.16 -7.74 -14.23
CA ALA A 274 -36.86 -8.32 -12.93
C ALA A 274 -35.71 -7.60 -12.21
N SER A 275 -34.65 -7.25 -12.95
CA SER A 275 -33.49 -6.52 -12.40
C SER A 275 -33.84 -5.08 -12.01
N ARG A 276 -34.66 -4.39 -12.81
CA ARG A 276 -35.19 -3.05 -12.49
C ARG A 276 -36.07 -3.10 -11.24
N ALA A 277 -36.94 -4.10 -11.12
CA ALA A 277 -37.78 -4.28 -9.94
C ALA A 277 -36.92 -4.51 -8.68
N ALA A 278 -35.92 -5.39 -8.76
CA ALA A 278 -34.98 -5.63 -7.67
C ALA A 278 -34.21 -4.34 -7.28
N TYR A 279 -33.78 -3.54 -8.25
CA TYR A 279 -33.11 -2.27 -7.99
C TYR A 279 -34.05 -1.24 -7.32
N ARG A 280 -35.30 -1.11 -7.76
CA ARG A 280 -36.29 -0.17 -7.16
C ARG A 280 -36.56 -0.47 -5.68
N VAL A 281 -36.54 -1.74 -5.29
CA VAL A 281 -36.67 -2.15 -3.87
C VAL A 281 -35.55 -1.57 -2.99
N LEU A 282 -34.38 -1.26 -3.58
CA LEU A 282 -33.24 -0.69 -2.87
C LEU A 282 -33.30 0.84 -2.70
N ALA A 283 -34.14 1.55 -3.46
CA ALA A 283 -34.27 3.01 -3.44
C ALA A 283 -34.34 3.64 -2.03
N PRO A 284 -35.21 3.18 -1.10
CA PRO A 284 -35.27 3.76 0.25
C PRO A 284 -33.99 3.51 1.06
N ARG A 285 -33.27 2.41 0.80
CA ARG A 285 -32.01 2.09 1.47
C ARG A 285 -30.90 3.05 1.04
N PHE A 286 -30.86 3.46 -0.24
CA PHE A 286 -29.88 4.44 -0.72
C PHE A 286 -30.02 5.79 -0.04
N ALA A 287 -31.26 6.29 0.15
CA ALA A 287 -31.50 7.55 0.84
C ALA A 287 -31.03 7.54 2.31
N ALA A 288 -31.26 6.43 3.02
CA ALA A 288 -30.78 6.27 4.40
C ALA A 288 -29.25 6.26 4.49
N LEU A 289 -28.58 5.60 3.54
CA LEU A 289 -27.12 5.57 3.41
C LEU A 289 -26.55 6.95 3.06
N ALA A 290 -27.17 7.66 2.10
CA ALA A 290 -26.77 9.00 1.68
C ALA A 290 -26.80 9.99 2.86
N ARG A 291 -27.83 9.92 3.71
CA ARG A 291 -27.93 10.77 4.91
C ARG A 291 -26.73 10.60 5.84
N ARG A 292 -26.24 9.37 6.02
CA ARG A 292 -25.06 9.10 6.86
C ARG A 292 -23.78 9.68 6.25
N ALA A 293 -23.63 9.61 4.92
CA ALA A 293 -22.49 10.22 4.22
C ALA A 293 -22.50 11.76 4.28
N TRP A 294 -23.67 12.40 4.15
CA TRP A 294 -23.78 13.86 4.28
C TRP A 294 -23.43 14.34 5.68
N LEU A 295 -23.72 13.55 6.72
CA LEU A 295 -23.37 13.86 8.10
C LEU A 295 -21.90 13.56 8.43
N SER A 296 -21.29 12.54 7.82
CA SER A 296 -19.92 12.13 8.15
C SER A 296 -18.88 13.18 7.75
N VAL A 297 -19.01 13.82 6.59
CA VAL A 297 -18.06 14.83 6.10
C VAL A 297 -17.88 16.01 7.07
N PRO A 298 -18.96 16.75 7.47
CA PRO A 298 -18.82 17.86 8.40
C PRO A 298 -18.37 17.40 9.78
N VAL A 299 -18.85 16.26 10.27
CA VAL A 299 -18.45 15.72 11.60
C VAL A 299 -16.95 15.41 11.63
N VAL A 300 -16.43 14.71 10.63
CA VAL A 300 -15.00 14.36 10.56
C VAL A 300 -14.13 15.59 10.36
N THR A 301 -14.57 16.52 9.50
CA THR A 301 -13.85 17.79 9.26
C THR A 301 -13.82 18.65 10.52
N PHE A 302 -14.95 18.78 11.23
CA PHE A 302 -15.03 19.49 12.50
C PHE A 302 -14.13 18.86 13.55
N LEU A 303 -14.16 17.53 13.69
CA LEU A 303 -13.29 16.81 14.62
C LEU A 303 -11.81 17.03 14.29
N ALA A 304 -11.42 16.97 13.01
CA ALA A 304 -10.07 17.27 12.56
C ALA A 304 -9.64 18.69 12.93
N ILE A 305 -10.49 19.69 12.66
CA ILE A 305 -10.22 21.10 12.99
C ILE A 305 -10.08 21.30 14.49
N VAL A 306 -11.05 20.86 15.28
CA VAL A 306 -11.09 21.07 16.74
C VAL A 306 -9.90 20.39 17.42
N THR A 307 -9.64 19.13 17.09
CA THR A 307 -8.50 18.39 17.67
C THR A 307 -7.16 18.98 17.25
N PHE A 308 -7.04 19.46 16.00
CA PHE A 308 -5.84 20.14 15.54
C PHE A 308 -5.60 21.46 16.29
N LEU A 309 -6.62 22.30 16.40
CA LEU A 309 -6.52 23.59 17.11
C LEU A 309 -6.23 23.39 18.60
N TRP A 310 -6.88 22.41 19.23
CA TRP A 310 -6.67 22.10 20.64
C TRP A 310 -5.25 21.62 20.92
N ASN A 311 -4.76 20.66 20.14
CA ASN A 311 -3.43 20.08 20.31
C ASN A 311 -2.30 21.07 20.02
N ASN A 312 -2.55 22.11 19.22
CA ASN A 312 -1.56 23.13 18.85
C ASN A 312 -1.89 24.52 19.43
N ARG A 313 -2.64 24.56 20.55
CA ARG A 313 -2.92 25.81 21.29
C ARG A 313 -1.68 26.41 21.96
N ARG A 314 -0.67 25.57 22.22
CA ARG A 314 0.67 25.94 22.69
C ARG A 314 1.69 25.42 21.68
N LEU A 315 2.69 26.22 21.35
CA LEU A 315 3.77 25.78 20.46
C LEU A 315 4.59 24.68 21.16
N PRO A 316 5.07 23.66 20.42
CA PRO A 316 5.95 22.63 20.97
C PRO A 316 7.20 23.24 21.64
N ASP A 317 7.53 22.79 22.85
CA ASP A 317 8.73 23.25 23.57
C ASP A 317 10.03 22.78 22.88
N GLN A 318 11.02 23.67 22.80
CA GLN A 318 12.33 23.40 22.19
C GLN A 318 13.12 22.27 22.89
N ALA A 319 12.81 21.96 24.15
CA ALA A 319 13.51 20.97 24.97
C ALA A 319 13.37 19.51 24.49
N ALA A 320 12.50 19.23 23.51
CA ALA A 320 12.33 17.88 22.95
C ALA A 320 13.53 17.38 22.10
N GLY A 321 14.51 18.24 21.81
CA GLY A 321 15.80 17.84 21.24
C GLY A 321 16.83 17.34 22.29
N GLY A 322 16.47 17.33 23.57
CA GLY A 322 17.34 16.85 24.65
C GLY A 322 17.68 15.39 24.47
N ARG A 323 18.95 15.11 24.13
CA ARG A 323 19.67 13.82 24.13
C ARG A 323 18.91 12.72 24.88
N ALA A 324 17.94 12.09 24.21
CA ALA A 324 17.35 10.87 24.71
C ALA A 324 18.47 9.83 24.58
N ARG A 325 19.24 9.62 25.66
CA ARG A 325 20.13 8.47 25.80
C ARG A 325 19.27 7.26 25.46
N SER A 326 19.41 6.80 24.23
CA SER A 326 18.61 5.71 23.70
C SER A 326 19.03 4.50 24.52
N ARG A 327 18.24 4.16 25.55
CA ARG A 327 18.34 2.89 26.24
C ARG A 327 17.88 1.85 25.24
N LEU A 328 18.79 1.47 24.34
CA LEU A 328 18.60 0.31 23.51
C LEU A 328 18.28 -0.83 24.48
N ARG A 329 17.10 -1.46 24.34
CA ARG A 329 16.68 -2.51 25.26
C ARG A 329 17.81 -3.53 25.33
N ALA A 330 18.26 -3.89 26.52
CA ALA A 330 19.37 -4.83 26.72
C ALA A 330 19.16 -6.14 25.94
N SER A 331 17.91 -6.54 25.69
CA SER A 331 17.55 -7.67 24.84
C SER A 331 17.92 -7.50 23.37
N VAL A 332 17.75 -6.30 22.78
CA VAL A 332 18.15 -6.03 21.38
C VAL A 332 19.67 -6.05 21.26
N ARG A 333 20.38 -5.55 22.28
CA ARG A 333 21.85 -5.60 22.32
C ARG A 333 22.37 -7.04 22.38
N ARG A 334 21.85 -7.85 23.30
CA ARG A 334 22.18 -9.27 23.43
C ARG A 334 21.86 -10.07 22.16
N MET A 335 20.71 -9.80 21.56
CA MET A 335 20.30 -10.42 20.30
C MET A 335 21.24 -10.06 19.17
N ALA A 336 21.67 -8.80 19.06
CA ALA A 336 22.65 -8.38 18.07
C ALA A 336 24.01 -9.04 18.31
N GLU A 337 24.53 -9.04 19.54
CA GLU A 337 25.80 -9.69 19.91
C GLU A 337 25.79 -11.18 19.52
N TRP A 338 24.72 -11.91 19.87
CA TRP A 338 24.53 -13.30 19.48
C TRP A 338 24.42 -13.47 17.95
N ALA A 339 23.61 -12.64 17.30
CA ALA A 339 23.37 -12.76 15.86
C ALA A 339 24.56 -12.30 15.01
N THR A 340 25.56 -11.61 15.56
CA THR A 340 26.68 -10.98 14.82
C THR A 340 28.04 -11.60 15.12
N ASP A 341 28.08 -12.60 16.02
CA ASP A 341 29.31 -13.27 16.49
C ASP A 341 30.36 -12.29 17.05
N GLY A 342 29.92 -11.12 17.53
CA GLY A 342 30.80 -10.07 18.06
C GLY A 342 31.64 -9.32 17.02
N ASN A 343 31.47 -9.56 15.71
CA ASN A 343 32.20 -8.82 14.68
C ASN A 343 31.66 -7.36 14.59
N PRO A 344 32.52 -6.34 14.73
CA PRO A 344 32.08 -4.94 14.78
C PRO A 344 31.41 -4.45 13.49
N GLU A 345 31.82 -4.95 12.32
CA GLU A 345 31.27 -4.54 11.03
C GLU A 345 29.87 -5.13 10.81
N THR A 346 29.70 -6.41 11.14
CA THR A 346 28.39 -7.08 11.08
C THR A 346 27.42 -6.47 12.11
N GLN A 347 27.93 -6.09 13.28
CA GLN A 347 27.16 -5.41 14.31
C GLN A 347 26.71 -4.01 13.88
N ALA A 348 27.57 -3.25 13.20
CA ALA A 348 27.22 -1.96 12.62
C ALA A 348 26.07 -2.09 11.61
N GLY A 349 26.19 -3.03 10.67
CA GLY A 349 25.14 -3.30 9.67
C GLY A 349 23.82 -3.75 10.28
N PHE A 350 23.90 -4.61 11.31
CA PHE A 350 22.71 -5.09 12.02
C PHE A 350 21.97 -3.95 12.72
N PHE A 351 22.66 -3.17 13.56
CA PHE A 351 22.02 -2.11 14.34
C PHE A 351 21.53 -0.96 13.47
N PHE A 352 22.30 -0.58 12.45
CA PHE A 352 21.87 0.46 11.54
C PHE A 352 20.60 0.04 10.80
N THR A 353 20.55 -1.18 10.28
CA THR A 353 19.33 -1.74 9.65
C THR A 353 18.16 -1.75 10.63
N TRP A 354 18.36 -2.27 11.84
CA TRP A 354 17.31 -2.36 12.85
C TRP A 354 16.77 -0.97 13.22
N GLN A 355 17.65 0.02 13.45
CA GLN A 355 17.25 1.37 13.78
C GLN A 355 16.56 2.08 12.61
N THR A 356 17.07 1.91 11.39
CA THR A 356 16.47 2.49 10.18
C THR A 356 15.06 1.94 9.96
N LEU A 357 14.86 0.61 9.99
CA LEU A 357 13.54 0.00 9.80
C LEU A 357 12.54 0.32 10.91
N THR A 358 12.99 0.56 12.15
CA THR A 358 12.10 0.81 13.30
C THR A 358 11.86 2.28 13.60
N ARG A 359 12.76 3.19 13.19
CA ARG A 359 12.69 4.63 13.51
C ARG A 359 12.43 5.50 12.29
N SER A 360 12.89 5.13 11.10
CA SER A 360 12.70 5.94 9.90
C SER A 360 11.29 5.75 9.34
N VAL A 361 10.55 6.84 9.19
CA VAL A 361 9.18 6.87 8.66
C VAL A 361 9.07 6.29 7.25
N PRO A 362 9.91 6.68 6.26
CA PRO A 362 9.83 6.09 4.91
C PRO A 362 10.06 4.57 4.93
N HIS A 363 11.04 4.10 5.70
CA HIS A 363 11.36 2.67 5.79
C HIS A 363 10.26 1.86 6.47
N ARG A 364 9.71 2.37 7.58
CA ARG A 364 8.54 1.76 8.24
C ARG A 364 7.34 1.66 7.31
N THR A 365 7.15 2.66 6.46
CA THR A 365 6.07 2.70 5.48
C THR A 365 6.27 1.65 4.40
N ILE A 366 7.49 1.50 3.87
CA ILE A 366 7.83 0.46 2.89
C ILE A 366 7.56 -0.94 3.49
N VAL A 367 8.01 -1.18 4.73
CA VAL A 367 7.74 -2.45 5.43
C VAL A 367 6.25 -2.65 5.67
N ALA A 368 5.50 -1.60 6.04
CA ALA A 368 4.04 -1.69 6.22
C ALA A 368 3.31 -2.05 4.90
N ILE A 369 3.71 -1.48 3.77
CA ILE A 369 3.17 -1.83 2.45
C ILE A 369 3.49 -3.30 2.12
N ALA A 370 4.70 -3.76 2.43
CA ALA A 370 5.08 -5.16 2.22
C ALA A 370 4.27 -6.13 3.09
N VAL A 371 4.07 -5.82 4.38
CA VAL A 371 3.17 -6.56 5.27
C VAL A 371 1.74 -6.59 4.73
N ALA A 372 1.25 -5.46 4.21
CA ALA A 372 -0.09 -5.38 3.64
C ALA A 372 -0.26 -6.28 2.41
N ALA A 373 0.73 -6.30 1.52
CA ALA A 373 0.74 -7.20 0.36
C ALA A 373 0.69 -8.68 0.77
N GLY A 374 1.51 -9.10 1.74
CA GLY A 374 1.47 -10.47 2.27
C GLY A 374 0.16 -10.83 2.99
N SER A 375 -0.32 -9.94 3.87
CA SER A 375 -1.54 -10.15 4.66
C SER A 375 -2.82 -10.19 3.81
N THR A 376 -2.83 -9.53 2.64
CA THR A 376 -3.96 -9.59 1.69
C THR A 376 -4.22 -11.02 1.25
N HIS A 377 -3.17 -11.75 0.88
CA HIS A 377 -3.30 -13.14 0.45
C HIS A 377 -3.78 -14.03 1.61
N LEU A 378 -3.22 -13.84 2.80
CA LEU A 378 -3.68 -14.51 4.03
C LEU A 378 -5.19 -14.31 4.27
N LEU A 379 -5.67 -13.07 4.23
CA LEU A 379 -7.08 -12.77 4.45
C LEU A 379 -7.97 -13.36 3.34
N MET A 380 -7.51 -13.36 2.09
CA MET A 380 -8.24 -13.96 0.96
C MET A 380 -8.34 -15.49 1.09
N ALA A 381 -7.25 -16.14 1.49
CA ALA A 381 -7.24 -17.58 1.74
C ALA A 381 -8.19 -17.95 2.90
N LEU A 382 -8.14 -17.21 4.02
CA LEU A 382 -9.03 -17.44 5.15
C LEU A 382 -10.51 -17.15 4.83
N ALA A 383 -10.79 -16.15 4.00
CA ALA A 383 -12.16 -15.82 3.61
C ALA A 383 -12.82 -16.90 2.74
N THR A 384 -12.03 -17.59 1.91
CA THR A 384 -12.54 -18.64 1.01
C THR A 384 -12.61 -20.00 1.68
N THR A 385 -11.68 -20.30 2.58
CA THR A 385 -11.50 -21.65 3.15
C THR A 385 -11.85 -21.76 4.62
N GLY A 386 -11.90 -20.67 5.37
CA GLY A 386 -12.10 -20.68 6.82
C GLY A 386 -10.86 -21.14 7.60
N ALA A 387 -10.92 -21.03 8.93
CA ALA A 387 -9.84 -21.42 9.83
C ALA A 387 -10.17 -22.73 10.56
N HIS A 388 -10.38 -23.81 9.81
CA HIS A 388 -10.64 -25.14 10.35
C HIS A 388 -9.57 -26.14 9.88
N ARG A 389 -9.40 -27.23 10.63
CA ARG A 389 -8.45 -28.28 10.27
C ARG A 389 -8.93 -28.98 9.00
N LEU A 390 -8.05 -29.06 8.01
CA LEU A 390 -8.30 -29.69 6.72
C LEU A 390 -7.31 -30.85 6.52
N ALA A 391 -7.73 -31.87 5.78
CA ALA A 391 -6.83 -32.90 5.32
C ALA A 391 -5.84 -32.31 4.31
N ILE A 392 -4.57 -32.72 4.38
CA ILE A 392 -3.49 -32.19 3.52
C ILE A 392 -3.82 -32.37 2.04
N SER A 393 -4.45 -33.49 1.67
CA SER A 393 -4.80 -33.83 0.29
C SER A 393 -5.85 -32.89 -0.32
N SER A 394 -6.82 -32.43 0.47
CA SER A 394 -7.87 -31.51 0.03
C SER A 394 -7.52 -30.04 0.28
N MET A 395 -6.29 -29.75 0.72
CA MET A 395 -5.91 -28.42 1.14
C MET A 395 -5.77 -27.46 -0.05
N PRO A 396 -6.44 -26.30 0.01
CA PRO A 396 -6.30 -25.28 -1.03
C PRO A 396 -4.90 -24.69 -1.04
N LEU A 397 -4.34 -24.54 -2.25
CA LEU A 397 -2.98 -24.01 -2.45
C LEU A 397 -2.80 -22.60 -1.87
N GLY A 398 -3.88 -21.81 -1.77
CA GLY A 398 -3.84 -20.50 -1.13
C GLY A 398 -3.46 -20.54 0.35
N LEU A 399 -3.81 -21.60 1.10
CA LEU A 399 -3.42 -21.70 2.51
C LEU A 399 -1.93 -22.04 2.67
N LEU A 400 -1.39 -22.92 1.83
CA LEU A 400 0.04 -23.22 1.79
C LEU A 400 0.86 -22.04 1.24
N GLY A 401 0.28 -21.27 0.32
CA GLY A 401 0.89 -20.06 -0.25
C GLY A 401 1.09 -18.91 0.74
N ILE A 402 0.41 -18.91 1.89
CA ILE A 402 0.46 -17.82 2.89
C ILE A 402 1.90 -17.49 3.26
N ASN A 403 2.70 -18.51 3.59
CA ASN A 403 4.01 -18.31 4.17
C ASN A 403 5.00 -17.73 3.15
N ILE A 404 5.07 -18.34 1.97
CA ILE A 404 5.93 -17.92 0.87
C ILE A 404 5.55 -16.52 0.35
N LEU A 405 4.25 -16.21 0.21
CA LEU A 405 3.81 -14.90 -0.28
C LEU A 405 4.03 -13.78 0.76
N ALA A 406 3.83 -14.07 2.05
CA ALA A 406 4.14 -13.14 3.12
C ALA A 406 5.65 -12.84 3.19
N LEU A 407 6.49 -13.86 3.09
CA LEU A 407 7.95 -13.68 3.13
C LEU A 407 8.49 -13.04 1.85
N ALA A 408 7.96 -13.41 0.67
CA ALA A 408 8.31 -12.81 -0.62
C ALA A 408 8.01 -11.31 -0.67
N SER A 409 6.82 -10.91 -0.22
CA SER A 409 6.43 -9.49 -0.15
C SER A 409 7.33 -8.71 0.81
N LEU A 410 7.61 -9.24 2.01
CA LEU A 410 8.53 -8.63 2.97
C LEU A 410 9.96 -8.50 2.42
N MET A 411 10.46 -9.50 1.72
CA MET A 411 11.81 -9.46 1.17
C MET A 411 11.93 -8.50 -0.02
N ALA A 412 10.91 -8.44 -0.88
CA ALA A 412 10.82 -7.44 -1.93
C ALA A 412 10.79 -6.01 -1.35
N GLY A 413 9.97 -5.80 -0.32
CA GLY A 413 9.91 -4.53 0.42
C GLY A 413 11.24 -4.17 1.07
N PHE A 414 11.91 -5.13 1.70
CA PHE A 414 13.23 -4.92 2.31
C PHE A 414 14.30 -4.57 1.26
N ARG A 415 14.30 -5.27 0.13
CA ARG A 415 15.23 -5.02 -0.97
C ARG A 415 15.07 -3.61 -1.55
N TYR A 416 13.83 -3.12 -1.61
CA TYR A 416 13.55 -1.74 -1.98
C TYR A 416 13.99 -0.78 -0.87
N ALA A 417 13.63 -1.03 0.39
CA ALA A 417 14.00 -0.20 1.53
C ALA A 417 15.51 0.06 1.62
N VAL A 418 16.34 -0.95 1.34
CA VAL A 418 17.81 -0.84 1.33
C VAL A 418 18.35 0.16 0.31
N THR A 419 17.60 0.45 -0.76
CA THR A 419 17.98 1.45 -1.78
C THR A 419 17.56 2.87 -1.44
N VAL A 420 16.69 3.05 -0.44
CA VAL A 420 16.23 4.37 -0.02
C VAL A 420 17.17 4.88 1.08
N PRO A 421 17.76 6.07 0.92
CA PRO A 421 18.65 6.61 1.95
C PRO A 421 17.88 6.96 3.23
N ALA A 422 18.43 6.62 4.39
CA ALA A 422 17.87 7.03 5.69
C ALA A 422 17.98 8.55 5.90
N ALA A 423 19.09 9.13 5.46
CA ALA A 423 19.29 10.56 5.30
C ALA A 423 20.34 10.77 4.20
N LEU A 424 19.98 11.40 3.07
CA LEU A 424 20.94 11.59 1.97
C LEU A 424 22.17 12.40 2.43
N ALA A 425 21.97 13.36 3.33
CA ALA A 425 23.04 14.17 3.89
C ALA A 425 24.07 13.38 4.72
N SER A 426 23.79 12.15 5.18
CA SER A 426 24.80 11.34 5.89
C SER A 426 25.74 10.57 4.96
N ASN A 427 25.48 10.58 3.64
CA ASN A 427 26.27 9.85 2.67
C ASN A 427 27.76 10.23 2.72
N TRP A 428 28.08 11.54 2.71
CA TRP A 428 29.47 12.01 2.77
C TRP A 428 30.17 11.60 4.07
N THR A 429 29.45 11.60 5.20
CA THR A 429 30.00 11.19 6.49
C THR A 429 30.36 9.70 6.48
N ILE A 430 29.51 8.86 5.90
CA ILE A 430 29.78 7.41 5.77
C ILE A 430 30.98 7.19 4.84
N ARG A 431 31.08 7.91 3.71
CA ARG A 431 32.22 7.81 2.80
C ARG A 431 33.54 8.14 3.48
N LEU A 432 33.58 9.18 4.31
CA LEU A 432 34.80 9.61 5.00
C LEU A 432 35.14 8.75 6.21
N ALA A 433 34.14 8.22 6.92
CA ALA A 433 34.34 7.52 8.18
C ALA A 433 34.41 5.98 8.05
N TRP A 434 33.88 5.39 6.99
CA TRP A 434 33.81 3.94 6.85
C TRP A 434 35.14 3.35 6.38
N LEU A 435 35.83 2.65 7.29
CA LEU A 435 37.10 1.95 7.04
C LEU A 435 36.97 0.42 7.07
N GLY A 436 35.77 -0.11 7.32
CA GLY A 436 35.53 -1.56 7.51
C GLY A 436 35.17 -2.32 6.21
N ASP A 437 35.12 -3.65 6.29
CA ASP A 437 34.67 -4.52 5.20
C ASP A 437 33.15 -4.41 4.99
N GLU A 438 32.79 -4.01 3.77
CA GLU A 438 31.42 -3.89 3.29
C GLU A 438 30.69 -5.24 3.30
N ARG A 439 31.42 -6.35 3.14
CA ARG A 439 30.85 -7.71 3.20
C ARG A 439 30.35 -8.01 4.62
N GLY A 440 31.13 -7.64 5.64
CA GLY A 440 30.76 -7.75 7.04
C GLY A 440 29.52 -6.93 7.34
N TYR A 441 29.51 -5.66 6.90
CA TYR A 441 28.33 -4.80 7.03
C TYR A 441 27.08 -5.40 6.39
N LEU A 442 27.17 -5.85 5.13
CA LEU A 442 26.03 -6.43 4.42
C LEU A 442 25.55 -7.75 5.07
N ALA A 443 26.45 -8.57 5.60
CA ALA A 443 26.07 -9.74 6.37
C ALA A 443 25.26 -9.35 7.62
N GLY A 444 25.64 -8.26 8.29
CA GLY A 444 24.86 -7.64 9.37
C GLY A 444 23.46 -7.20 8.95
N VAL A 445 23.35 -6.53 7.80
CA VAL A 445 22.08 -6.10 7.19
C VAL A 445 21.17 -7.30 6.90
N LYS A 446 21.73 -8.36 6.29
CA LYS A 446 20.99 -9.62 6.03
C LYS A 446 20.56 -10.31 7.33
N ARG A 447 21.42 -10.37 8.35
CA ARG A 447 21.10 -10.94 9.68
C ARG A 447 19.97 -10.17 10.37
N ALA A 448 19.95 -8.84 10.29
CA ALA A 448 18.84 -8.04 10.81
C ALA A 448 17.51 -8.33 10.09
N ALA A 449 17.54 -8.50 8.77
CA ALA A 449 16.37 -8.89 7.98
C ALA A 449 15.87 -10.29 8.34
N ILE A 450 16.76 -11.27 8.53
CA ILE A 450 16.38 -12.62 8.96
C ILE A 450 15.65 -12.55 10.31
N VAL A 451 16.22 -11.85 11.29
CA VAL A 451 15.60 -11.74 12.62
C VAL A 451 14.26 -11.01 12.56
N GLY A 452 14.22 -9.83 11.96
CA GLY A 452 13.04 -8.95 12.01
C GLY A 452 11.95 -9.24 10.98
N LEU A 453 12.32 -9.72 9.80
CA LEU A 453 11.44 -9.84 8.63
C LEU A 453 11.25 -11.28 8.14
N VAL A 454 11.96 -12.27 8.72
CA VAL A 454 11.72 -13.70 8.45
C VAL A 454 11.24 -14.41 9.71
N THR A 455 12.04 -14.39 10.78
CA THR A 455 11.74 -15.13 12.01
C THR A 455 10.51 -14.58 12.72
N VAL A 456 10.40 -13.27 12.90
CA VAL A 456 9.23 -12.66 13.58
C VAL A 456 7.91 -12.94 12.84
N PRO A 457 7.79 -12.70 11.51
CA PRO A 457 6.57 -13.05 10.77
C PRO A 457 6.20 -14.54 10.85
N LEU A 458 7.18 -15.44 10.76
CA LEU A 458 6.95 -16.88 10.92
C LEU A 458 6.36 -17.22 12.29
N LEU A 459 6.91 -16.64 13.37
CA LEU A 459 6.40 -16.81 14.72
C LEU A 459 4.99 -16.24 14.89
N VAL A 460 4.68 -15.13 14.22
CA VAL A 460 3.33 -14.52 14.22
C VAL A 460 2.32 -15.39 13.47
N LEU A 461 2.73 -16.04 12.38
CA LEU A 461 1.87 -16.93 11.59
C LEU A 461 1.74 -18.33 12.20
N LEU A 462 2.69 -18.76 13.03
CA LEU A 462 2.73 -20.12 13.59
C LEU A 462 1.43 -20.53 14.32
N PRO A 463 0.80 -19.72 15.18
CA PRO A 463 -0.46 -20.13 15.83
C PRO A 463 -1.58 -20.43 14.84
N LEU A 464 -1.68 -19.63 13.77
CA LEU A 464 -2.63 -19.88 12.69
C LEU A 464 -2.30 -21.18 11.96
N HIS A 465 -1.03 -21.38 11.63
CA HIS A 465 -0.58 -22.62 11.00
C HIS A 465 -0.89 -23.83 11.89
N VAL A 466 -0.67 -23.75 13.21
CA VAL A 466 -1.00 -24.84 14.15
C VAL A 466 -2.51 -25.12 14.18
N ALA A 467 -3.35 -24.08 14.11
CA ALA A 467 -4.80 -24.24 14.07
C ALA A 467 -5.28 -24.94 12.78
N VAL A 468 -4.66 -24.61 11.64
CA VAL A 468 -5.07 -25.06 10.30
C VAL A 468 -4.42 -26.41 9.91
N PHE A 469 -3.12 -26.57 10.13
CA PHE A 469 -2.33 -27.74 9.72
C PHE A 469 -2.06 -28.75 10.86
N GLY A 470 -2.25 -28.36 12.12
CA GLY A 470 -1.74 -29.11 13.28
C GLY A 470 -0.25 -28.84 13.54
N PHE A 471 0.21 -29.14 14.76
CA PHE A 471 1.51 -28.69 15.25
C PHE A 471 2.70 -29.17 14.42
N ALA A 472 2.79 -30.48 14.14
CA ALA A 472 3.95 -31.05 13.43
C ALA A 472 4.11 -30.47 12.01
N ILE A 473 3.01 -30.41 11.25
CA ILE A 473 3.00 -29.88 9.89
C ILE A 473 3.26 -28.37 9.90
N ALA A 474 2.69 -27.62 10.85
CA ALA A 474 2.93 -26.19 10.99
C ALA A 474 4.42 -25.86 11.23
N VAL A 475 5.12 -26.68 12.01
CA VAL A 475 6.58 -26.53 12.24
C VAL A 475 7.34 -26.79 10.94
N VAL A 476 7.06 -27.89 10.24
CA VAL A 476 7.71 -28.22 8.95
C VAL A 476 7.46 -27.14 7.91
N HIS A 477 6.21 -26.70 7.74
CA HIS A 477 5.82 -25.61 6.86
C HIS A 477 6.56 -24.30 7.17
N SER A 478 6.76 -24.01 8.46
CA SER A 478 7.53 -22.84 8.91
C SER A 478 9.02 -22.97 8.61
N ILE A 479 9.59 -24.17 8.74
CA ILE A 479 10.99 -24.45 8.39
C ILE A 479 11.21 -24.26 6.89
N TYR A 480 10.31 -24.76 6.04
CA TYR A 480 10.41 -24.55 4.60
C TYR A 480 10.34 -23.07 4.22
N GLY A 481 9.40 -22.32 4.81
CA GLY A 481 9.34 -20.87 4.63
C GLY A 481 10.63 -20.16 5.07
N PHE A 482 11.21 -20.56 6.20
CA PHE A 482 12.48 -20.01 6.68
C PHE A 482 13.64 -20.27 5.71
N MET A 483 13.80 -21.50 5.24
CA MET A 483 14.86 -21.88 4.30
C MET A 483 14.74 -21.11 2.98
N LEU A 484 13.51 -21.02 2.46
CA LEU A 484 13.26 -20.31 1.21
C LEU A 484 13.47 -18.80 1.36
N ALA A 485 13.06 -18.20 2.47
CA ALA A 485 13.29 -16.79 2.71
C ALA A 485 14.79 -16.45 2.83
N ILE A 486 15.60 -17.33 3.43
CA ILE A 486 17.06 -17.16 3.43
C ILE A 486 17.62 -17.24 2.01
N ALA A 487 17.24 -18.25 1.24
CA ALA A 487 17.70 -18.40 -0.15
C ALA A 487 17.32 -17.16 -0.98
N MET A 488 16.07 -16.70 -0.88
CA MET A 488 15.57 -15.53 -1.59
C MET A 488 16.28 -14.24 -1.14
N LEU A 489 16.56 -14.07 0.15
CA LEU A 489 17.34 -12.94 0.65
C LEU A 489 18.74 -12.93 0.05
N ASP A 490 19.43 -14.06 0.01
CA ASP A 490 20.76 -14.13 -0.61
C ASP A 490 20.67 -13.86 -2.13
N VAL A 491 19.68 -14.42 -2.84
CA VAL A 491 19.42 -14.17 -4.26
C VAL A 491 19.18 -12.69 -4.55
N LEU A 492 18.33 -12.01 -3.78
CA LEU A 492 18.02 -10.57 -3.97
C LEU A 492 19.22 -9.65 -3.77
N PHE A 493 20.23 -10.13 -3.04
CA PHE A 493 21.48 -9.42 -2.79
C PHE A 493 22.64 -9.91 -3.63
N LEU A 494 22.47 -10.92 -4.49
CA LEU A 494 23.49 -11.34 -5.44
C LEU A 494 23.87 -10.16 -6.33
N GLY A 495 25.16 -9.84 -6.38
CA GLY A 495 25.67 -8.71 -7.15
C GLY A 495 25.27 -7.31 -6.62
N TYR A 496 24.64 -7.19 -5.45
CA TYR A 496 24.38 -5.89 -4.84
C TYR A 496 25.67 -5.22 -4.36
N ARG A 497 25.93 -4.00 -4.84
CA ARG A 497 27.21 -3.25 -4.71
C ARG A 497 27.07 -1.84 -4.13
N GLN A 498 25.90 -1.47 -3.64
CA GLN A 498 25.69 -0.18 -2.99
C GLN A 498 25.77 -0.35 -1.47
N PHE A 499 26.01 0.75 -0.75
CA PHE A 499 25.96 0.75 0.71
C PHE A 499 24.50 0.90 1.18
N PRO A 500 23.91 -0.12 1.84
CA PRO A 500 22.52 -0.09 2.28
C PRO A 500 22.14 1.17 3.06
N PHE A 501 21.04 1.81 2.65
CA PHE A 501 20.44 3.03 3.24
C PHE A 501 21.29 4.30 3.22
N ALA A 502 22.43 4.32 2.52
CA ALA A 502 23.30 5.51 2.45
C ALA A 502 23.39 6.12 1.05
N CYS A 503 23.27 5.33 -0.01
CA CYS A 503 23.42 5.81 -1.38
C CYS A 503 22.17 6.56 -1.90
N SER A 504 22.36 7.40 -2.92
CA SER A 504 21.25 7.97 -3.68
C SER A 504 20.41 6.86 -4.31
N TYR A 505 19.09 7.05 -4.32
CA TYR A 505 18.18 6.11 -4.95
C TYR A 505 18.34 6.21 -6.48
N VAL A 506 18.82 5.15 -7.11
CA VAL A 506 18.86 5.05 -8.57
C VAL A 506 17.56 4.40 -9.04
N PRO A 507 16.73 5.09 -9.85
CA PRO A 507 15.51 4.50 -10.39
C PRO A 507 15.83 3.25 -11.21
N VAL A 508 14.97 2.24 -11.11
CA VAL A 508 15.13 1.00 -11.88
C VAL A 508 14.93 1.30 -13.37
N GLU A 509 15.85 0.85 -14.21
CA GLU A 509 15.71 0.94 -15.67
C GLU A 509 14.47 0.13 -16.13
N ASN A 510 13.55 0.76 -16.85
CA ASN A 510 12.30 0.16 -17.37
C ASN A 510 11.34 -0.43 -16.30
N PRO A 511 10.80 0.39 -15.38
CA PRO A 511 9.91 -0.10 -14.32
C PRO A 511 8.64 -0.74 -14.87
N LYS A 512 8.15 -0.30 -16.04
CA LYS A 512 6.88 -0.75 -16.66
C LYS A 512 6.85 -2.25 -16.99
N LEU A 513 8.00 -2.84 -17.34
CA LEU A 513 8.09 -4.26 -17.69
C LEU A 513 8.48 -5.12 -16.48
N LEU A 514 9.27 -4.57 -15.55
CA LEU A 514 9.84 -5.32 -14.44
C LEU A 514 8.82 -5.66 -13.35
N TRP A 515 7.88 -4.76 -13.04
CA TRP A 515 6.95 -5.02 -11.94
C TRP A 515 5.89 -6.10 -12.28
N PRO A 516 5.28 -6.16 -13.49
CA PRO A 516 4.31 -7.21 -13.80
C PRO A 516 4.98 -8.57 -13.96
N THR A 517 6.15 -8.62 -14.59
CA THR A 517 6.93 -9.86 -14.76
C THR A 517 7.44 -10.37 -13.42
N GLY A 518 7.93 -9.49 -12.55
CA GLY A 518 8.31 -9.83 -11.18
C GLY A 518 7.13 -10.36 -10.36
N LEU A 519 5.96 -9.71 -10.44
CA LEU A 519 4.74 -10.18 -9.77
C LEU A 519 4.30 -11.56 -10.29
N ALA A 520 4.27 -11.74 -11.61
CA ALA A 520 3.90 -13.01 -12.24
C ALA A 520 4.87 -14.14 -11.83
N ALA A 521 6.18 -13.86 -11.82
CA ALA A 521 7.20 -14.81 -11.38
C ALA A 521 7.03 -15.17 -9.89
N VAL A 522 6.79 -14.19 -9.02
CA VAL A 522 6.54 -14.44 -7.59
C VAL A 522 5.30 -15.30 -7.39
N LEU A 523 4.19 -15.00 -8.09
CA LEU A 523 2.97 -15.80 -7.98
C LEU A 523 3.19 -17.22 -8.52
N PHE A 524 3.81 -17.38 -9.68
CA PHE A 524 4.10 -18.67 -10.28
C PHE A 524 4.97 -19.55 -9.39
N VAL A 525 6.09 -19.02 -8.90
CA VAL A 525 6.98 -19.72 -7.98
C VAL A 525 6.27 -20.03 -6.67
N SER A 526 5.44 -19.11 -6.16
CA SER A 526 4.73 -19.30 -4.89
C SER A 526 3.71 -20.43 -4.95
N TYR A 527 2.85 -20.44 -5.97
CA TYR A 527 1.84 -21.49 -6.12
C TYR A 527 2.44 -22.82 -6.59
N GLY A 528 3.48 -22.79 -7.42
CA GLY A 528 4.23 -24.00 -7.79
C GLY A 528 4.89 -24.65 -6.57
N PHE A 529 5.51 -23.85 -5.71
CA PHE A 529 6.07 -24.34 -4.46
C PHE A 529 4.99 -24.88 -3.51
N ALA A 530 3.86 -24.18 -3.36
CA ALA A 530 2.74 -24.64 -2.52
C ALA A 530 2.20 -26.01 -2.98
N ASP A 531 2.19 -26.28 -4.27
CA ASP A 531 1.77 -27.58 -4.81
C ASP A 531 2.78 -28.70 -4.50
N VAL A 532 4.08 -28.43 -4.73
CA VAL A 532 5.17 -29.36 -4.37
C VAL A 532 5.19 -29.63 -2.86
N GLU A 533 5.00 -28.60 -2.05
CA GLU A 533 4.91 -28.72 -0.60
C GLU A 533 3.73 -29.60 -0.18
N ARG A 534 2.55 -29.40 -0.77
CA ARG A 534 1.37 -30.23 -0.50
C ARG A 534 1.65 -31.72 -0.76
N LEU A 535 2.29 -32.02 -1.88
CA LEU A 535 2.69 -33.39 -2.24
C LEU A 535 3.76 -33.96 -1.30
N ALA A 536 4.67 -33.12 -0.82
CA ALA A 536 5.71 -33.51 0.11
C ALA A 536 5.17 -33.84 1.50
N LEU A 537 4.21 -33.05 1.99
CA LEU A 537 3.61 -33.21 3.32
C LEU A 537 2.73 -34.47 3.45
N GLN A 538 2.38 -35.13 2.34
CA GLN A 538 1.62 -36.39 2.35
C GLN A 538 2.47 -37.61 2.76
N SER A 539 3.80 -37.51 2.76
CA SER A 539 4.70 -38.63 3.09
C SER A 539 5.94 -38.14 3.82
N ALA A 540 6.33 -38.82 4.90
CA ALA A 540 7.53 -38.49 5.65
C ALA A 540 8.80 -38.48 4.77
N THR A 541 8.92 -39.44 3.85
CA THR A 541 10.06 -39.52 2.92
C THR A 541 10.11 -38.32 1.99
N ARG A 542 8.97 -37.91 1.42
CA ARG A 542 8.90 -36.74 0.53
C ARG A 542 9.13 -35.44 1.28
N THR A 543 8.68 -35.37 2.53
CA THR A 543 8.97 -34.25 3.45
C THR A 543 10.47 -34.11 3.66
N VAL A 544 11.17 -35.18 4.07
CA VAL A 544 12.62 -35.14 4.25
C VAL A 544 13.35 -34.81 2.95
N ALA A 545 12.91 -35.36 1.81
CA ALA A 545 13.49 -35.08 0.50
C ALA A 545 13.36 -33.60 0.09
N LEU A 546 12.18 -32.98 0.29
CA LEU A 546 11.99 -31.56 0.00
C LEU A 546 12.83 -30.68 0.93
N GLY A 547 12.90 -31.00 2.22
CA GLY A 547 13.77 -30.31 3.17
C GLY A 547 15.25 -30.37 2.79
N ALA A 548 15.73 -31.55 2.37
CA ALA A 548 17.10 -31.72 1.88
C ALA A 548 17.36 -30.92 0.60
N ALA A 549 16.41 -30.92 -0.35
CA ALA A 549 16.52 -30.13 -1.58
C ALA A 549 16.58 -28.62 -1.30
N LEU A 550 15.71 -28.10 -0.42
CA LEU A 550 15.77 -26.70 0.02
C LEU A 550 17.09 -26.38 0.73
N GLY A 551 17.63 -27.31 1.51
CA GLY A 551 18.93 -27.16 2.18
C GLY A 551 20.07 -27.06 1.19
N ALA A 552 20.05 -27.89 0.16
CA ALA A 552 21.01 -27.83 -0.95
C ALA A 552 20.92 -26.51 -1.71
N ILE A 553 19.70 -26.00 -1.97
CA ILE A 553 19.49 -24.69 -2.61
C ILE A 553 20.09 -23.56 -1.75
N VAL A 554 19.80 -23.53 -0.44
CA VAL A 554 20.37 -22.52 0.47
C VAL A 554 21.90 -22.58 0.47
N LEU A 555 22.47 -23.79 0.53
CA LEU A 555 23.92 -23.96 0.50
C LEU A 555 24.52 -23.48 -0.83
N LEU A 556 23.93 -23.87 -1.96
CA LEU A 556 24.36 -23.48 -3.30
C LEU A 556 24.34 -21.96 -3.45
N VAL A 557 23.24 -21.30 -3.07
CA VAL A 557 23.11 -19.84 -3.14
C VAL A 557 24.16 -19.15 -2.25
N LYS A 558 24.42 -19.67 -1.04
CA LYS A 558 25.48 -19.15 -0.16
C LYS A 558 26.87 -19.34 -0.75
N ILE A 559 27.13 -20.45 -1.44
CA ILE A 559 28.40 -20.67 -2.15
C ILE A 559 28.53 -19.64 -3.27
N ILE A 560 27.49 -19.46 -4.08
CA ILE A 560 27.47 -18.47 -5.18
C ILE A 560 27.67 -17.04 -4.65
N ASP A 561 26.98 -16.63 -3.57
CA ASP A 561 27.15 -15.31 -2.96
C ASP A 561 28.59 -15.11 -2.47
N ARG A 562 29.18 -16.14 -1.83
CA ARG A 562 30.58 -16.11 -1.37
C ARG A 562 31.58 -16.02 -2.52
N THR A 563 31.38 -16.79 -3.60
CA THR A 563 32.31 -16.78 -4.75
C THR A 563 32.22 -15.48 -5.53
N THR A 564 31.01 -15.01 -5.82
CA THR A 564 30.77 -13.74 -6.53
C THR A 564 31.36 -12.55 -5.79
N ARG A 565 31.37 -12.62 -4.45
CA ARG A 565 31.96 -11.58 -3.60
C ARG A 565 33.45 -11.72 -3.37
N ARG A 566 34.16 -12.75 -3.85
CA ARG A 566 35.62 -12.88 -3.59
C ARG A 566 36.41 -11.68 -4.13
N GLU A 567 36.01 -11.13 -5.26
CA GLU A 567 36.61 -9.92 -5.83
C GLU A 567 36.21 -8.68 -5.00
N ARG A 568 37.20 -7.93 -4.49
CA ARG A 568 36.97 -6.62 -3.85
C ARG A 568 36.74 -5.59 -4.95
N ARG A 569 35.49 -5.39 -5.34
CA ARG A 569 35.11 -4.29 -6.24
C ARG A 569 34.63 -3.10 -5.39
N PRO A 570 35.01 -1.86 -5.73
CA PRO A 570 34.64 -0.68 -4.94
C PRO A 570 33.11 -0.48 -4.91
N VAL A 571 32.57 -0.07 -3.75
CA VAL A 571 31.15 0.32 -3.63
C VAL A 571 30.84 1.52 -4.50
N ASN A 572 29.68 1.45 -5.14
CA ASN A 572 29.15 2.59 -5.88
C ASN A 572 28.31 3.46 -4.94
N PHE A 573 28.85 4.62 -4.55
CA PHE A 573 28.14 5.58 -3.71
C PHE A 573 27.34 6.63 -4.50
N ASP A 574 27.61 6.81 -5.79
CA ASP A 574 27.04 7.86 -6.64
C ASP A 574 26.01 7.34 -7.66
N GLU A 575 25.11 8.25 -8.08
CA GLU A 575 24.44 8.13 -9.37
C GLU A 575 25.51 8.07 -10.46
N ARG A 576 25.45 7.07 -11.36
CA ARG A 576 26.13 7.24 -12.64
C ARG A 576 25.50 8.48 -13.27
N PRO A 577 26.25 9.53 -13.65
CA PRO A 577 25.66 10.70 -14.27
C PRO A 577 24.81 10.22 -15.44
N ALA A 578 23.56 10.70 -15.52
CA ALA A 578 22.77 10.53 -16.72
C ALA A 578 23.65 11.04 -17.87
N LEU A 579 24.04 10.12 -18.77
CA LEU A 579 24.84 10.51 -19.92
C LEU A 579 24.06 11.62 -20.63
N ALA A 580 24.68 12.78 -20.81
CA ALA A 580 24.06 13.97 -21.42
C ALA A 580 23.47 13.70 -22.82
N THR A 581 23.83 12.56 -23.41
CA THR A 581 23.32 12.04 -24.67
C THR A 581 22.93 10.59 -24.49
N GLN A 582 21.70 10.24 -24.90
CA GLN A 582 21.27 8.86 -25.08
C GLN A 582 22.19 8.19 -26.11
N ARG A 583 23.15 7.38 -25.67
CA ARG A 583 24.02 6.64 -26.58
C ARG A 583 23.17 5.54 -27.23
N LEU A 584 22.77 5.74 -28.49
CA LEU A 584 22.47 4.62 -29.38
C LEU A 584 23.72 3.73 -29.34
N GLY A 585 23.62 2.54 -28.76
CA GLY A 585 24.72 1.59 -28.51
C GLY A 585 25.40 1.02 -29.77
N LEU A 586 25.60 1.85 -30.78
CA LEU A 586 26.21 1.53 -32.06
C LEU A 586 27.73 1.30 -31.94
N PHE A 587 28.37 1.79 -30.87
CA PHE A 587 29.82 1.66 -30.68
C PHE A 587 30.25 0.49 -29.76
N GLU A 588 29.34 -0.11 -28.98
CA GLU A 588 29.70 -1.26 -28.13
C GLU A 588 29.95 -2.54 -28.94
N ARG A 589 29.40 -2.65 -30.16
CA ARG A 589 29.72 -3.76 -31.09
C ARG A 589 31.07 -3.64 -31.79
N MET A 590 31.79 -2.53 -31.66
CA MET A 590 33.06 -2.33 -32.36
C MET A 590 34.31 -2.49 -31.49
N VAL A 591 34.17 -2.66 -30.17
CA VAL A 591 35.31 -2.73 -29.22
C VAL A 591 35.54 -4.13 -28.65
N HIS A 592 34.65 -5.09 -28.93
CA HIS A 592 34.89 -6.52 -28.70
C HIS A 592 34.51 -7.32 -29.95
N PRO A 593 35.45 -7.61 -30.87
CA PRO A 593 35.34 -8.81 -31.66
C PRO A 593 35.68 -9.98 -30.71
N ASP A 594 34.63 -10.71 -30.33
CA ASP A 594 34.57 -12.16 -30.02
C ASP A 594 33.55 -12.47 -28.91
#